data_AF-A0A239I3F5-F1
#
_entry.id   AF-A0A239I3F5-F1
#
_cell.length_a   1.000
_cell.length_b   1.000
_cell.length_c   1.000
_cell.angle_alpha   90.00
_cell.angle_beta   90.00
_cell.angle_gamma   90.00
#
_symmetry.space_group_name_H-M   'P 1'
#
loop_
_entity.id
_entity.type
_entity.pdbx_description
1 polymer ?
#
loop_
_entity_poly.entity_id
_entity_poly.type
_entity_poly.pdbx_seq_one_letter_code
_entity_poly.pdbx_strand_id
1 'polypeptide(L)' 'MAMRVQVELFRLGFYKGTIDGKMGASTRQALKDFQNAEGLAATGTMDNATLAKLGISGI' A
#
# COMPACT_ATOMS: atom_id res chain seq x y z
N MET A 1 -8.03 -0.97 8.40
CA MET A 1 -7.70 -0.94 6.97
C MET A 1 -6.21 -0.66 6.72
N ALA A 2 -5.68 0.49 7.15
CA ALA A 2 -4.28 0.88 6.89
C ALA A 2 -3.22 -0.13 7.37
N MET A 3 -3.40 -0.79 8.53
CA MET A 3 -2.49 -1.86 8.97
C MET A 3 -2.42 -3.02 7.96
N ARG A 4 -3.56 -3.45 7.39
CA ARG A 4 -3.56 -4.54 6.40
C ARG A 4 -2.78 -4.14 5.14
N VAL A 5 -2.95 -2.89 4.70
CA VAL A 5 -2.18 -2.35 3.57
C VAL A 5 -0.68 -2.34 3.87
N GLN A 6 -0.27 -1.86 5.05
CA GLN A 6 1.14 -1.88 5.45
C GLN A 6 1.70 -3.31 5.55
N VAL A 7 0.91 -4.27 6.07
CA VAL A 7 1.28 -5.70 6.10
C VAL A 7 1.52 -6.23 4.69
N GLU A 8 0.59 -6.03 3.77
CA GLU A 8 0.73 -6.55 2.41
C GLU A 8 1.87 -5.86 1.65
N LEU A 9 2.02 -4.54 1.78
CA LEU A 9 3.18 -3.83 1.22
C LEU A 9 4.51 -4.32 1.82
N PHE A 10 4.54 -4.68 3.10
CA PHE A 10 5.72 -5.27 3.74
C PHE A 10 6.03 -6.65 3.18
N ARG A 11 5.00 -7.51 3.06
CA ARG A 11 5.13 -8.85 2.48
C ARG A 11 5.62 -8.83 1.03
N LEU A 12 5.19 -7.83 0.26
CA LEU A 12 5.60 -7.61 -1.11
C LEU A 12 6.95 -6.88 -1.24
N GLY A 13 7.56 -6.46 -0.12
CA GLY A 13 8.88 -5.81 -0.09
C GLY A 13 8.88 -4.30 -0.36
N PHE A 14 7.71 -3.68 -0.53
CA PHE A 14 7.56 -2.23 -0.75
C PHE A 14 7.58 -1.40 0.53
N TYR A 15 7.23 -1.99 1.68
CA TYR A 15 7.21 -1.29 2.96
C TYR A 15 8.26 -1.86 3.92
N LYS A 16 9.04 -0.97 4.56
CA LYS A 16 10.08 -1.32 5.55
C LYS A 16 9.89 -0.61 6.89
N GLY A 17 8.80 0.14 7.04
CA GLY A 17 8.48 0.86 8.26
C GLY A 17 7.75 -0.01 9.28
N THR A 18 7.46 0.58 10.44
CA THR A 18 6.64 -0.05 11.48
C THR A 18 5.19 -0.18 11.01
N ILE A 19 4.62 -1.37 11.14
CA ILE A 19 3.20 -1.61 10.85
C ILE A 19 2.37 -1.07 12.04
N ASP A 20 2.00 0.20 11.96
CA ASP A 20 1.33 0.95 13.02
C ASP A 20 -0.07 1.46 12.62
N GLY A 21 -0.48 1.21 11.38
CA GLY A 21 -1.74 1.68 10.81
C GLY A 21 -1.77 3.17 10.44
N LYS A 22 -0.63 3.88 10.51
CA LYS A 22 -0.54 5.30 10.19
C LYS A 22 -0.14 5.52 8.73
N MET A 23 -0.88 6.41 8.07
CA MET A 23 -0.61 6.81 6.68
C MET A 23 0.47 7.91 6.58
N GLY A 24 1.64 7.61 7.11
CA GLY A 24 2.81 8.49 7.10
C GLY A 24 3.54 8.52 5.75
N ALA A 25 4.62 9.30 5.68
CA ALA A 25 5.42 9.45 4.47
C ALA A 25 5.95 8.12 3.92
N SER A 26 6.42 7.23 4.81
CA SER A 26 6.91 5.90 4.43
C SER A 26 5.83 5.02 3.80
N THR A 27 4.60 5.03 4.34
CA THR A 27 3.49 4.25 3.79
C THR A 27 3.04 4.81 2.45
N ARG A 28 3.00 6.13 2.30
CA ARG A 28 2.69 6.77 1.01
C ARG A 28 3.74 6.48 -0.04
N GLN A 29 5.02 6.45 0.33
CA GLN A 29 6.09 6.08 -0.60
C GLN A 29 5.96 4.62 -1.04
N ALA A 30 5.76 3.70 -0.08
CA ALA A 30 5.55 2.29 -0.40
C ALA A 30 4.33 2.07 -1.32
N LEU A 31 3.25 2.84 -1.11
CA LEU A 31 2.09 2.81 -2.01
C LEU A 31 2.44 3.28 -3.42
N LYS A 32 3.20 4.37 -3.57
CA LYS A 32 3.64 4.84 -4.88
C LYS A 32 4.52 3.83 -5.59
N ASP A 33 5.44 3.21 -4.86
CA ASP A 33 6.37 2.22 -5.43
C ASP A 33 5.61 0.97 -5.87
N PHE A 34 4.66 0.49 -5.05
CA PHE A 34 3.77 -0.61 -5.41
C PHE A 34 2.89 -0.27 -6.61
N GLN A 35 2.26 0.91 -6.61
CA GLN A 35 1.43 1.37 -7.72
C GLN A 35 2.23 1.42 -9.02
N ASN A 36 3.45 1.97 -9.00
CA ASN A 36 4.33 1.98 -10.17
C ASN A 36 4.66 0.55 -10.64
N ALA A 37 4.98 -0.36 -9.72
CA ALA A 37 5.28 -1.75 -10.05
C ALA A 37 4.08 -2.49 -10.68
N GLU A 38 2.87 -2.14 -10.26
CA GLU A 38 1.62 -2.72 -10.77
C GLU A 38 1.05 -2.00 -12.00
N GLY A 39 1.74 -0.97 -12.51
CA GLY A 39 1.29 -0.16 -13.66
C GLY A 39 0.09 0.75 -13.35
N LEU A 40 -0.13 1.09 -12.08
CA LEU A 40 -1.15 2.03 -11.61
C LEU A 40 -0.60 3.46 -11.54
N ALA A 41 -1.50 4.43 -11.43
CA ALA A 41 -1.13 5.79 -11.10
C ALA A 41 -0.52 5.85 -9.68
N ALA A 42 0.67 6.42 -9.54
CA ALA A 42 1.39 6.56 -8.27
C ALA A 42 0.81 7.66 -7.36
N THR A 43 -0.46 7.51 -6.98
CA THR A 43 -1.20 8.44 -6.12
C THR A 43 -0.66 8.46 -4.69
N GLY A 44 -0.06 7.36 -4.23
CA GLY A 44 0.37 7.18 -2.85
C GLY A 44 -0.79 7.08 -1.85
N THR A 45 -2.00 6.77 -2.35
CA THR A 45 -3.21 6.61 -1.55
C THR A 45 -3.76 5.20 -1.65
N MET A 46 -4.62 4.82 -0.70
CA MET A 46 -5.32 3.53 -0.71
C MET A 46 -6.56 3.62 -1.60
N ASP A 47 -6.38 3.91 -2.89
CA ASP A 47 -7.49 3.93 -3.86
C ASP A 47 -7.99 2.52 -4.19
N ASN A 48 -9.17 2.44 -4.81
CA ASN A 48 -9.82 1.16 -5.11
C ASN A 48 -8.96 0.26 -6.00
N ALA A 49 -8.21 0.83 -6.94
CA ALA A 49 -7.32 0.05 -7.82
C ALA A 49 -6.16 -0.57 -7.02
N THR A 50 -5.57 0.21 -6.13
CA THR A 50 -4.50 -0.24 -5.24
C THR A 50 -4.98 -1.32 -4.28
N LEU A 51 -6.15 -1.12 -3.66
CA LEU A 51 -6.74 -2.09 -2.75
C LEU A 51 -7.15 -3.39 -3.45
N ALA A 52 -7.63 -3.32 -4.69
CA ALA A 52 -7.92 -4.50 -5.50
C ALA A 52 -6.65 -5.29 -5.82
N LYS A 53 -5.56 -4.61 -6.21
CA LYS A 53 -4.26 -5.25 -6.47
C LYS A 53 -3.64 -5.87 -5.22
N LEU A 54 -3.84 -5.26 -4.05
CA LEU A 54 -3.42 -5.83 -2.77
C LEU A 54 -4.34 -6.96 -2.27
N GLY A 55 -5.46 -7.26 -2.96
CA GLY A 55 -6.41 -8.29 -2.54
C GLY A 55 -7.21 -7.93 -1.27
N ILE A 56 -7.37 -6.64 -0.98
CA ILE A 56 -8.04 -6.13 0.23
C ILE A 56 -9.47 -5.67 -0.09
N SER A 57 -9.91 -5.76 -1.35
CA SER A 57 -11.29 -5.48 -1.74
C SER A 57 -12.25 -6.54 -1.20
N GLY A 58 -13.21 -6.14 -0.36
CA GLY A 58 -14.32 -6.99 0.09
C GLY A 58 -14.39 -7.30 1.59
N ILE A 59 -13.81 -6.47 2.46
CA ILE A 59 -14.04 -6.50 3.93
C ILE A 59 -14.99 -5.38 4.32
#